data_AF-A0A374NV99-F1
#
_entry.id   AF-A0A374NV99-F1
#
_cell.length_a   1.000
_cell.length_b   1.000
_cell.length_c   1.000
_cell.angle_alpha   90.00
_cell.angle_beta   90.00
_cell.angle_gamma   90.00
#
_symmetry.space_group_name_H-M   'P 1'
#
loop_
_entity.id
_entity.type
_entity.pdbx_description
1 polymer ?
#
loop_
_entity_poly.entity_id
_entity_poly.type
_entity_poly.pdbx_seq_one_letter_code
_entity_poly.pdbx_strand_id
1 'polypeptide(L)'
;MAERHKREAKLNRGRKAKNKGREVLPNTKKSTSTEVINQEHKEIIKWFQTVKFRRTLFGGVDENDVWKKLQELNQLYESAIRAERERYNILLTDHEKTYESQIYKYKQELMKNEGTTEQTEMDNTKNEVPPETRNEVRR
;
A
#
# COMPACT_ATOMS: atom_id res chain seq x y z
N MET A 1 55.44 -30.66 -50.18
CA MET A 1 54.79 -29.58 -50.94
C MET A 1 53.60 -29.09 -50.14
N ALA A 2 53.53 -27.76 -49.95
CA ALA A 2 52.44 -26.96 -49.37
C ALA A 2 52.05 -27.27 -47.90
N GLU A 3 52.39 -26.45 -46.89
CA GLU A 3 51.80 -25.12 -46.61
C GLU A 3 50.26 -25.16 -46.69
N ARG A 4 49.45 -24.77 -45.69
CA ARG A 4 49.64 -23.68 -44.71
C ARG A 4 48.46 -23.66 -43.72
N HIS A 5 48.76 -23.24 -42.49
CA HIS A 5 47.90 -22.68 -41.42
C HIS A 5 46.79 -23.56 -40.78
N LYS A 6 47.02 -24.12 -39.58
CA LYS A 6 46.86 -23.54 -38.22
C LYS A 6 45.44 -23.03 -37.93
N ARG A 7 44.72 -23.70 -37.00
CA ARG A 7 44.35 -23.26 -35.62
C ARG A 7 43.29 -22.14 -35.61
N GLU A 8 42.27 -22.06 -34.76
CA GLU A 8 41.81 -22.75 -33.56
C GLU A 8 40.41 -22.19 -33.24
N ALA A 9 39.60 -22.97 -32.51
CA ALA A 9 38.61 -22.54 -31.51
C ALA A 9 37.58 -21.43 -31.83
N LYS A 10 36.31 -21.85 -31.99
CA LYS A 10 35.11 -21.25 -31.33
C LYS A 10 34.09 -22.37 -31.10
N LEU A 11 34.22 -23.16 -30.04
CA LEU A 11 33.49 -23.01 -28.77
C LEU A 11 32.07 -22.41 -28.90
N ASN A 12 31.12 -23.15 -28.34
CA ASN A 12 29.89 -22.68 -27.71
C ASN A 12 28.61 -22.63 -28.56
N ARG A 13 27.85 -23.74 -28.56
CA ARG A 13 26.38 -23.69 -28.58
C ARG A 13 25.79 -24.60 -27.51
N GLY A 14 25.80 -24.07 -26.28
CA GLY A 14 24.61 -24.00 -25.42
C GLY A 14 23.97 -25.30 -24.96
N ARG A 15 24.36 -25.75 -23.78
CA ARG A 15 23.62 -26.72 -22.96
C ARG A 15 22.22 -26.19 -22.62
N LYS A 16 21.20 -27.06 -22.71
CA LYS A 16 19.84 -26.80 -22.19
C LYS A 16 19.89 -26.61 -20.68
N ALA A 17 19.61 -25.39 -20.21
CA ALA A 17 19.30 -25.12 -18.80
C ALA A 17 17.77 -25.17 -18.62
N LYS A 18 17.29 -26.15 -17.84
CA LYS A 18 15.93 -26.17 -17.29
C LYS A 18 15.89 -25.20 -16.10
N ASN A 19 15.30 -24.01 -16.26
CA ASN A 19 14.97 -23.17 -15.11
C ASN A 19 13.63 -23.61 -14.52
N LYS A 20 13.74 -24.41 -13.44
CA LYS A 20 12.68 -24.70 -12.48
C LYS A 20 12.71 -23.59 -11.44
N GLY A 21 11.56 -22.98 -11.15
CA GLY A 21 11.36 -22.16 -9.94
C GLY A 21 11.61 -20.66 -10.11
N ARG A 22 10.58 -19.92 -10.50
CA ARG A 22 10.32 -18.60 -9.91
C ARG A 22 8.83 -18.49 -9.62
N GLU A 23 8.47 -18.93 -8.41
CA GLU A 23 7.19 -18.60 -7.81
C GLU A 23 7.27 -17.14 -7.37
N VAL A 24 6.59 -16.23 -8.07
CA VAL A 24 6.36 -14.85 -7.63
C VAL A 24 4.94 -14.46 -7.99
N LEU A 25 4.08 -14.59 -6.98
CA LEU A 25 2.89 -13.81 -6.64
C LEU A 25 1.79 -13.58 -7.70
N PRO A 26 0.60 -14.18 -7.53
CA PRO A 26 -0.59 -13.77 -8.26
C PRO A 26 -1.23 -12.60 -7.54
N ASN A 27 -0.96 -11.36 -7.97
CA ASN A 27 -1.98 -10.32 -7.90
C ASN A 27 -1.68 -9.18 -8.86
N THR A 28 -1.95 -9.42 -10.13
CA THR A 28 -2.52 -8.37 -10.99
C THR A 28 -3.91 -8.01 -10.45
N LYS A 29 -3.96 -7.32 -9.29
CA LYS A 29 -5.00 -6.31 -9.14
C LYS A 29 -4.61 -5.25 -10.16
N LYS A 30 -5.13 -5.41 -11.38
CA LYS A 30 -5.43 -4.26 -12.22
C LYS A 30 -6.03 -3.25 -11.27
N SER A 31 -5.29 -2.20 -10.93
CA SER A 31 -5.88 -1.04 -10.32
C SER A 31 -7.02 -0.69 -11.28
N THR A 32 -8.25 -0.89 -10.84
CA THR A 32 -9.45 -0.33 -11.47
C THR A 32 -9.44 1.18 -11.27
N SER A 33 -8.27 1.80 -11.51
CA SER A 33 -8.05 3.23 -11.63
C SER A 33 -8.45 3.69 -13.04
N THR A 34 -9.29 2.93 -13.73
CA THR A 34 -10.32 3.51 -14.59
C THR A 34 -11.47 3.90 -13.66
N GLU A 35 -11.17 4.89 -12.83
CA GLU A 35 -12.06 5.44 -11.83
C GLU A 35 -13.34 5.89 -12.53
N VAL A 36 -14.46 5.39 -12.02
CA VAL A 36 -15.81 5.85 -12.40
C VAL A 36 -15.77 7.36 -12.38
N ILE A 37 -16.01 8.02 -13.52
CA ILE A 37 -15.93 9.48 -13.63
C ILE A 37 -16.70 10.09 -12.46
N ASN A 38 -15.94 10.73 -11.57
CA ASN A 38 -16.45 11.34 -10.34
C ASN A 38 -17.44 12.46 -10.69
N GLN A 39 -18.42 12.72 -9.83
CA GLN A 39 -19.52 13.65 -10.12
C GLN A 39 -19.00 15.03 -10.56
N GLU A 40 -17.95 15.50 -9.90
CA GLU A 40 -17.30 16.79 -10.14
C GLU A 40 -16.60 16.81 -11.51
N HIS A 41 -16.00 15.69 -11.92
CA HIS A 41 -15.44 15.55 -13.27
C HIS A 41 -16.53 15.52 -14.34
N LYS A 42 -17.70 14.91 -14.07
CA LYS A 42 -18.85 14.95 -15.00
C LYS A 42 -19.35 16.38 -15.19
N GLU A 43 -19.36 17.18 -14.13
CA GLU A 43 -19.76 18.58 -14.18
C GLU A 43 -18.80 19.41 -15.04
N ILE A 44 -17.48 19.22 -14.89
CA ILE A 44 -16.47 19.84 -15.76
C ILE A 44 -16.66 19.44 -17.23
N ILE A 45 -16.83 18.14 -17.51
CA ILE A 45 -17.07 17.64 -18.88
C ILE A 45 -18.33 18.26 -19.47
N LYS A 46 -19.44 18.24 -18.72
CA LYS A 46 -20.71 18.84 -19.14
C LYS A 46 -20.57 20.33 -19.39
N TRP A 47 -19.81 21.03 -18.54
CA TRP A 47 -19.55 22.46 -18.71
C TRP A 47 -18.81 22.73 -20.03
N PHE A 48 -17.74 22.00 -20.33
CA PHE A 48 -17.01 22.13 -21.59
C PHE A 48 -17.88 21.85 -22.82
N GLN A 49 -18.80 20.90 -22.72
CA GLN A 49 -19.72 20.57 -23.82
C GLN A 49 -20.79 21.65 -24.06
N THR A 50 -21.10 22.46 -23.05
CA THR A 50 -22.24 23.38 -23.07
C THR A 50 -21.85 24.85 -23.09
N VAL A 51 -20.61 25.18 -22.71
CA VAL A 51 -20.13 26.56 -22.66
C VAL A 51 -20.21 27.21 -24.04
N LYS A 52 -20.75 28.42 -24.08
CA LYS A 52 -20.80 29.28 -25.26
C LYS A 52 -20.31 30.65 -24.85
N PHE A 53 -19.54 31.27 -25.74
CA PHE A 53 -19.03 32.61 -25.52
C PHE A 53 -19.88 33.63 -26.27
N ARG A 54 -20.17 34.76 -25.62
CA ARG A 54 -20.85 35.90 -26.22
C ARG A 54 -19.95 36.52 -27.30
N ARG A 55 -20.50 36.73 -28.49
CA ARG A 55 -19.80 37.43 -29.59
C ARG A 55 -19.99 38.94 -29.45
N THR A 56 -18.98 39.70 -29.86
CA THR A 56 -19.06 41.16 -29.99
C THR A 56 -19.71 41.56 -31.32
N LEU A 57 -20.20 42.81 -31.42
CA LEU A 57 -20.89 43.33 -32.61
C LEU A 57 -19.98 43.45 -33.85
N PHE A 58 -18.67 43.62 -33.66
CA PHE A 58 -17.69 43.75 -34.75
C PHE A 58 -16.59 42.71 -34.64
N GLY A 59 -16.96 41.44 -34.84
CA GLY A 59 -16.00 40.33 -34.87
C GLY A 59 -15.35 40.03 -33.51
N GLY A 60 -15.16 38.74 -33.22
CA GLY A 60 -14.53 38.29 -31.98
C GLY A 60 -15.52 37.92 -30.87
N VAL A 61 -14.96 37.80 -29.67
CA VAL A 61 -15.62 37.31 -28.46
C VAL A 61 -15.54 38.39 -27.39
N ASP A 62 -16.59 38.54 -26.59
CA ASP A 62 -16.63 39.48 -25.48
C ASP A 62 -15.70 39.02 -24.36
N GLU A 63 -14.63 39.77 -24.11
CA GLU A 63 -13.62 39.47 -23.11
C GLU A 63 -14.20 39.34 -21.70
N ASN A 64 -15.17 40.19 -21.33
CA ASN A 64 -15.80 40.12 -20.03
C ASN A 64 -16.59 38.81 -19.87
N ASP A 65 -17.14 38.28 -20.96
CA ASP A 65 -17.77 36.96 -20.96
C ASP A 65 -16.74 35.84 -20.79
N VAL A 66 -15.63 35.92 -21.52
CA VAL A 66 -14.53 34.95 -21.43
C VAL A 66 -14.00 34.88 -20.00
N TRP A 67 -13.72 36.03 -19.37
CA TRP A 67 -13.26 36.07 -17.99
C TRP A 67 -14.27 35.45 -17.02
N LYS A 68 -15.56 35.73 -17.18
CA LYS A 68 -16.61 35.09 -16.37
C LYS A 68 -16.63 33.58 -16.54
N LYS A 69 -16.51 33.09 -17.77
CA LYS A 69 -16.45 31.64 -18.07
C LYS A 69 -15.19 30.99 -17.54
N LEU A 70 -14.05 31.69 -17.57
CA LEU A 70 -12.82 31.19 -16.96
C LEU A 70 -12.95 31.08 -15.44
N GLN A 71 -13.57 32.06 -14.78
CA GLN A 71 -13.84 32.00 -13.34
C GLN A 71 -14.80 30.85 -12.99
N GLU A 72 -15.87 30.67 -13.75
CA GLU A 72 -16.81 29.55 -13.60
C GLU A 72 -16.10 28.19 -13.71
N LEU A 73 -15.25 28.03 -14.73
CA LEU A 73 -14.45 26.82 -14.90
C LEU A 73 -13.49 26.58 -13.73
N ASN A 74 -12.82 27.63 -13.25
CA ASN A 74 -11.90 27.51 -12.11
C ASN A 74 -12.63 27.03 -10.85
N GLN A 75 -13.85 27.53 -10.60
CA GLN A 75 -14.67 27.07 -9.47
C GLN A 75 -15.03 25.58 -9.56
N LEU A 76 -15.32 25.07 -10.76
CA LEU A 76 -15.57 23.64 -10.97
C LEU A 76 -14.32 22.80 -10.66
N TYR A 77 -13.14 23.25 -11.08
CA TYR A 77 -11.89 22.56 -10.74
C TYR A 77 -11.57 22.61 -9.24
N GLU A 78 -11.77 23.74 -8.58
CA GLU A 78 -11.59 23.85 -7.12
C GLU A 78 -12.56 22.93 -6.38
N SER A 79 -13.79 22.78 -6.87
CA SER A 79 -14.75 21.80 -6.34
C SER A 79 -14.23 20.37 -6.48
N ALA A 80 -13.79 19.98 -7.68
CA ALA A 80 -13.24 18.65 -7.94
C ALA A 80 -12.03 18.32 -7.05
N ILE A 81 -11.09 19.26 -6.92
CA ILE A 81 -9.91 19.09 -6.07
C ILE A 81 -10.31 18.94 -4.60
N ARG A 82 -11.29 19.72 -4.12
CA ARG A 82 -11.79 19.60 -2.74
C ARG A 82 -12.44 18.25 -2.48
N ALA A 83 -13.31 17.80 -3.38
CA ALA A 83 -13.95 16.50 -3.27
C ALA A 83 -12.93 15.36 -3.21
N GLU A 84 -11.90 15.44 -4.06
CA GLU A 84 -10.84 14.43 -4.09
C GLU A 84 -10.02 14.42 -2.79
N ARG A 85 -9.64 15.61 -2.29
CA ARG A 85 -8.98 15.74 -0.98
C ARG A 85 -9.79 15.12 0.14
N GLU A 86 -11.10 15.35 0.16
CA GLU A 86 -11.98 14.79 1.19
C GLU A 86 -12.03 13.26 1.15
N ARG A 87 -12.09 12.67 -0.05
CA ARG A 87 -12.04 11.22 -0.22
C ARG A 87 -10.74 10.62 0.30
N TYR A 88 -9.61 11.25 -0.01
CA TYR A 88 -8.33 10.83 0.53
C TYR A 88 -8.25 11.01 2.04
N ASN A 89 -8.77 12.11 2.59
CA ASN A 89 -8.81 12.33 4.04
C ASN A 89 -9.59 11.23 4.75
N ILE A 90 -10.76 10.84 4.22
CA ILE A 90 -11.55 9.74 4.77
C ILE A 90 -10.75 8.43 4.74
N LEU A 91 -10.11 8.11 3.60
CA LEU A 91 -9.31 6.89 3.47
C LEU A 91 -8.12 6.87 4.44
N LEU A 92 -7.42 8.00 4.59
CA LEU A 92 -6.28 8.12 5.49
C LEU A 92 -6.70 7.99 6.95
N THR A 93 -7.78 8.65 7.35
CA THR A 93 -8.30 8.57 8.72
C THR A 93 -8.82 7.18 9.09
N ASP A 94 -9.42 6.45 8.14
CA ASP A 94 -9.82 5.06 8.34
C ASP A 94 -8.62 4.12 8.52
N HIS A 95 -7.58 4.31 7.71
CA HIS A 95 -6.32 3.60 7.86
C HIS A 95 -5.64 3.90 9.19
N GLU A 96 -5.57 5.17 9.59
CA GLU A 96 -4.98 5.61 10.86
C GLU A 96 -5.66 4.91 12.05
N LYS A 97 -7.00 4.96 12.13
CA LYS A 97 -7.78 4.25 13.16
C LYS A 97 -7.51 2.75 13.19
N THR A 98 -7.36 2.15 12.00
CA THR A 98 -7.06 0.73 11.86
C THR A 98 -5.68 0.38 12.40
N TYR A 99 -4.66 1.21 12.15
CA TYR A 99 -3.32 1.02 12.69
C TYR A 99 -3.27 1.28 14.20
N GLU A 100 -3.91 2.34 14.69
CA GLU A 100 -4.00 2.63 16.12
C GLU A 100 -4.63 1.47 16.88
N SER A 101 -5.71 0.91 16.35
CA SER A 101 -6.40 -0.25 16.93
C SER A 101 -5.50 -1.50 16.98
N GLN A 102 -4.71 -1.75 15.93
CA GLN A 102 -3.75 -2.86 15.89
C GLN A 102 -2.61 -2.67 16.89
N ILE A 103 -2.04 -1.46 16.94
CA ILE A 103 -0.97 -1.09 17.87
C ILE A 103 -1.46 -1.26 19.31
N TYR A 104 -2.68 -0.81 19.61
CA TYR A 104 -3.27 -0.96 20.93
C TYR A 104 -3.41 -2.43 21.32
N LYS A 105 -3.98 -3.28 20.45
CA LYS A 105 -4.11 -4.72 20.70
C LYS A 105 -2.75 -5.37 20.98
N TYR A 106 -1.76 -5.08 20.14
CA TYR A 106 -0.40 -5.60 20.31
C TYR A 106 0.21 -5.21 21.67
N LYS A 107 0.07 -3.94 22.08
CA LYS A 107 0.52 -3.48 23.41
C LYS A 107 -0.19 -4.21 24.56
N GLN A 108 -1.49 -4.47 24.43
CA GLN A 108 -2.24 -5.24 25.44
C GLN A 108 -1.76 -6.69 25.53
N GLU A 109 -1.43 -7.31 24.41
CA GLU A 109 -0.85 -8.67 24.38
C GLU A 109 0.53 -8.71 25.04
N LEU A 110 1.38 -7.69 24.82
CA LEU A 110 2.67 -7.56 25.52
C LEU A 110 2.50 -7.43 27.04
N MET A 111 1.59 -6.59 27.53
CA MET A 111 1.41 -6.47 28.98
C MET A 111 0.89 -7.78 29.62
N LYS A 112 0.05 -8.53 28.89
CA LYS A 112 -0.46 -9.83 29.37
C LYS A 112 0.64 -10.89 29.40
N ASN A 113 1.53 -10.92 28.41
CA ASN A 113 2.59 -11.90 28.33
C ASN A 113 3.75 -11.59 29.31
N GLU A 114 4.05 -10.32 29.57
CA GLU A 114 5.02 -9.91 30.58
C GLU A 114 4.54 -10.28 32.00
N GLY A 115 3.26 -10.08 32.32
CA GLY A 115 2.68 -10.46 33.62
C GLY A 115 2.56 -11.97 33.88
N THR A 116 2.75 -12.83 32.87
CA THR A 116 2.66 -14.29 33.03
C THR A 116 4.04 -14.92 33.36
N THR A 117 5.13 -14.21 33.10
CA THR A 117 6.50 -14.71 33.35
C THR A 117 6.80 -14.83 34.84
N GLU A 118 6.26 -13.95 35.69
CA GLU A 118 6.51 -13.97 37.14
C GLU A 118 5.74 -15.06 37.92
N GLN A 119 4.63 -15.58 37.37
CA GLN A 119 3.85 -16.63 38.06
C GLN A 119 4.31 -18.06 37.72
N THR A 120 5.01 -18.25 36.60
CA THR A 120 5.43 -19.59 36.15
C THR A 120 6.72 -20.06 36.85
N GLU A 121 7.52 -19.14 37.39
CA GLU A 121 8.71 -19.48 38.19
C GLU A 121 8.37 -19.81 39.66
N MET A 122 7.24 -19.32 40.20
CA MET A 122 6.86 -19.53 41.60
C MET A 122 6.05 -20.82 41.87
N ASP A 123 5.58 -21.52 40.82
CA ASP A 123 4.80 -22.77 40.96
C ASP A 123 5.65 -24.04 40.77
N ASN A 124 6.88 -23.92 40.24
CA ASN A 124 7.80 -25.05 40.07
C ASN A 124 8.67 -25.37 41.30
N THR A 125 8.64 -24.55 42.36
CA THR A 125 9.43 -24.76 43.60
C THR A 125 8.67 -25.46 44.72
N LYS A 126 7.39 -25.82 44.55
CA LYS A 126 6.59 -26.51 45.59
C LYS A 126 6.58 -28.03 45.51
N ASN A 127 7.23 -28.64 44.51
CA ASN A 127 7.26 -30.10 44.34
C ASN A 127 8.59 -30.75 44.78
N GLU A 128 9.40 -30.08 45.60
CA GLU A 128 10.49 -30.78 46.30
C GLU A 128 9.97 -31.39 47.61
N VAL A 129 9.79 -32.71 47.56
CA VAL A 129 9.47 -33.56 48.71
C VAL A 129 10.52 -33.33 49.82
N PRO A 130 10.11 -33.07 51.08
CA PRO A 130 11.05 -32.85 52.18
C PRO A 130 11.92 -34.09 52.45
N PRO A 131 13.19 -33.93 52.86
CA PRO A 131 14.05 -35.07 53.16
C PRO A 131 13.52 -35.83 54.40
N GLU A 132 13.18 -37.10 54.22
CA GLU A 132 12.92 -38.02 55.33
C GLU A 132 14.19 -38.16 56.18
N THR A 133 14.10 -37.71 57.43
CA THR A 133 15.08 -37.92 58.48
C THR A 133 15.03 -39.37 58.96
N ARG A 134 15.75 -40.27 58.30
CA ARG A 134 15.99 -41.62 58.85
C ARG A 134 17.21 -41.62 59.76
N ASN A 135 16.96 -41.35 61.04
CA ASN A 135 17.84 -41.77 62.12
C ASN A 135 17.86 -43.30 62.18
N GLU A 136 19.03 -43.93 62.07
CA GLU A 136 19.23 -45.26 62.63
C GLU A 136 20.65 -45.38 63.21
N VAL A 137 20.66 -45.36 64.55
CA VAL A 137 21.76 -45.70 65.45
C VAL A 137 21.90 -47.23 65.52
N ARG A 138 23.16 -47.72 65.63
CA ARG A 138 23.66 -49.06 66.06
C ARG A 138 24.54 -49.69 64.97
N ARG A 139 25.76 -50.16 65.22
CA ARG A 139 26.52 -50.51 66.43
C ARG A 139 28.01 -50.47 66.08
#